data_AF-A0AAW4BN90-F1
#
_entry.id   AF-A0AAW4BN90-F1
#
_cell.length_a   1.000
_cell.length_b   1.000
_cell.length_c   1.000
_cell.angle_alpha   90.00
_cell.angle_beta   90.00
_cell.angle_gamma   90.00
#
_symmetry.space_group_name_H-M   'P 1'
#
loop_
_entity.id
_entity.type
_entity.pdbx_description
1 polymer ?
#
loop_
_entity_poly.entity_id
_entity_poly.type
_entity_poly.pdbx_seq_one_letter_code
_entity_poly.pdbx_strand_id
1 'polypeptide(L)'
;MKKEIRDALAKGYVDEYEHSVRRRSETFLALLNSLRTAARSATEKLMQLEIALSRFPIEQDGRTISTFWKWRASRKSSGSLRLYLKCNERIEGRLQSYRKAILPDAEPDVIDLLTSLLGKRLTTEFLNDLGDLLHFSERVSRWAHTLGMPLDIDVVRFGSVISAWVGAIERLGGSAPMKLETLIGRFELVDSELQEALIEFNQARQPVRYRSIICRQDVDQSDPLGPSQPIFRVVRIFNRVTGARKTEPIEEFKRSMLRAEMKANLAKELGRNPTPGEVAEAIGRQKRRPPTQWITSDVISHCYLGKHSGSILRQQKTIAASMDEWLALRGLFQALL
;
A
#
# COMPACT_ATOMS: atom_id res chain seq x y z
N MET A 1 -26.23 2.89 -11.32
CA MET A 1 -25.89 4.32 -11.56
C MET A 1 -26.92 4.97 -12.50
N LYS A 2 -27.49 6.14 -12.15
CA LYS A 2 -28.51 6.85 -12.98
C LYS A 2 -27.93 7.28 -14.35
N LYS A 3 -28.76 7.31 -15.40
CA LYS A 3 -28.37 7.67 -16.80
C LYS A 3 -27.67 9.03 -16.88
N GLU A 4 -28.15 10.03 -16.14
CA GLU A 4 -27.59 11.38 -16.07
C GLU A 4 -26.17 11.44 -15.47
N ILE A 5 -25.80 10.46 -14.65
CA ILE A 5 -24.44 10.32 -14.08
C ILE A 5 -23.50 9.66 -15.09
N ARG A 6 -24.00 8.71 -15.90
CA ARG A 6 -23.25 8.16 -17.04
C ARG A 6 -22.94 9.25 -18.07
N ASP A 7 -23.86 10.18 -18.25
CA ASP A 7 -23.65 11.36 -19.09
C ASP A 7 -22.77 12.42 -18.40
N ALA A 8 -22.56 12.37 -17.08
CA ALA A 8 -21.66 13.25 -16.33
C ALA A 8 -20.21 12.74 -16.31
N LEU A 9 -19.99 11.44 -16.49
CA LEU A 9 -18.68 10.80 -16.53
C LEU A 9 -18.36 10.39 -17.98
N ALA A 10 -17.09 10.16 -18.31
CA ALA A 10 -16.75 9.67 -19.65
C ALA A 10 -17.27 8.24 -19.82
N LYS A 11 -17.77 7.86 -21.00
CA LYS A 11 -18.39 6.55 -21.27
C LYS A 11 -17.51 5.35 -20.87
N GLY A 12 -16.19 5.45 -20.96
CA GLY A 12 -15.25 4.38 -20.54
C GLY A 12 -14.91 4.36 -19.04
N TYR A 13 -15.11 5.47 -18.33
CA TYR A 13 -14.74 5.56 -16.91
C TYR A 13 -15.58 4.63 -16.02
N VAL A 14 -16.85 4.44 -16.36
CA VAL A 14 -17.78 3.62 -15.56
C VAL A 14 -17.34 2.16 -15.57
N ASP A 15 -16.99 1.65 -16.76
CA ASP A 15 -16.54 0.26 -16.92
C ASP A 15 -15.19 0.05 -16.22
N GLU A 16 -14.25 0.99 -16.36
CA GLU A 16 -12.97 0.99 -15.64
C GLU A 16 -13.17 0.98 -14.12
N TYR A 17 -14.08 1.83 -13.62
CA TYR A 17 -14.43 1.91 -12.21
C TYR A 17 -15.01 0.59 -11.70
N GLU A 18 -16.01 0.03 -12.39
CA GLU A 18 -16.64 -1.24 -11.99
C GLU A 18 -15.62 -2.39 -11.98
N HIS A 19 -14.71 -2.43 -12.96
CA HIS A 19 -13.64 -3.42 -12.99
C HIS A 19 -12.68 -3.27 -11.80
N SER A 20 -12.29 -2.04 -11.47
CA SER A 20 -11.44 -1.75 -10.32
C SER A 20 -12.08 -2.17 -8.99
N VAL A 21 -13.37 -1.92 -8.82
CA VAL A 21 -14.11 -2.33 -7.61
C VAL A 21 -14.15 -3.85 -7.47
N ARG A 22 -14.38 -4.59 -8.58
CA ARG A 22 -14.34 -6.06 -8.55
C ARG A 22 -12.97 -6.59 -8.15
N ARG A 23 -11.90 -6.06 -8.73
CA ARG A 23 -10.52 -6.43 -8.38
C ARG A 23 -10.21 -6.19 -6.89
N ARG A 24 -10.72 -5.08 -6.35
CA ARG A 24 -10.60 -4.78 -4.91
C ARG A 24 -11.31 -5.82 -4.05
N SER A 25 -12.53 -6.22 -4.42
CA SER A 25 -13.25 -7.30 -3.72
C SER A 25 -12.50 -8.63 -3.81
N GLU A 26 -11.95 -9.00 -4.98
CA GLU A 26 -11.11 -10.20 -5.15
C GLU A 26 -9.85 -10.14 -4.27
N THR A 27 -9.21 -8.98 -4.18
CA THR A 27 -8.05 -8.74 -3.32
C THR A 27 -8.40 -8.95 -1.84
N PHE A 28 -9.53 -8.44 -1.38
CA PHE A 28 -10.01 -8.65 -0.02
C PHE A 28 -10.30 -10.12 0.28
N LEU A 29 -10.93 -10.85 -0.65
CA LEU A 29 -11.16 -12.28 -0.53
C LEU A 29 -9.85 -13.08 -0.48
N ALA A 30 -8.88 -12.73 -1.33
CA ALA A 30 -7.56 -13.36 -1.33
C ALA A 30 -6.82 -13.14 -0.01
N LEU A 31 -6.88 -11.94 0.57
CA LEU A 31 -6.30 -11.62 1.87
C LEU A 31 -6.97 -12.40 3.01
N LEU A 32 -8.31 -12.48 3.03
CA LEU A 32 -9.08 -13.28 4.00
C LEU A 32 -8.70 -14.75 3.93
N ASN A 33 -8.64 -15.32 2.73
CA ASN A 33 -8.25 -16.71 2.53
C ASN A 33 -6.80 -16.95 2.97
N SER A 34 -5.89 -16.02 2.65
CA SER A 34 -4.49 -16.10 3.07
C SER A 34 -4.33 -16.14 4.60
N LEU A 35 -5.12 -15.34 5.33
CA LEU A 35 -5.14 -15.38 6.80
C LEU A 35 -5.71 -16.70 7.34
N ARG A 36 -6.84 -17.17 6.79
CA ARG A 36 -7.49 -18.42 7.21
C ARG A 36 -6.58 -19.63 7.00
N THR A 37 -5.84 -19.66 5.90
CA THR A 37 -4.94 -20.78 5.58
C THR A 37 -3.50 -20.56 6.05
N ALA A 38 -3.21 -19.48 6.77
CA ALA A 38 -1.85 -19.08 7.11
C ALA A 38 -1.09 -20.18 7.88
N ALA A 39 -1.74 -20.84 8.85
CA ALA A 39 -1.12 -21.92 9.61
C ALA A 39 -0.77 -23.13 8.73
N ARG A 40 -1.66 -23.50 7.80
CA ARG A 40 -1.40 -24.57 6.83
C ARG A 40 -0.21 -24.20 5.94
N SER A 41 -0.19 -22.99 5.38
CA SER A 41 0.93 -22.53 4.54
C SER A 41 2.25 -22.45 5.31
N ALA A 42 2.21 -22.11 6.60
CA ALA A 42 3.38 -22.13 7.46
C ALA A 42 3.95 -23.55 7.60
N THR A 43 3.08 -24.53 7.86
CA THR A 43 3.45 -25.95 7.98
C THR A 43 4.00 -26.50 6.66
N GLU A 44 3.35 -26.21 5.53
CA GLU A 44 3.83 -26.62 4.19
C GLU A 44 5.23 -26.08 3.90
N LYS A 45 5.49 -24.79 4.18
CA LYS A 45 6.81 -24.18 4.01
C LYS A 45 7.86 -24.75 4.95
N LEU A 46 7.48 -25.12 6.17
CA LEU A 46 8.38 -25.79 7.11
C LEU A 46 8.73 -27.21 6.65
N MET A 47 7.77 -27.95 6.09
CA MET A 47 7.99 -29.29 5.53
C MET A 47 8.95 -29.27 4.34
N GLN A 48 8.90 -28.23 3.49
CA GLN A 48 9.88 -28.05 2.41
C GLN A 48 11.32 -27.98 2.93
N LEU A 49 11.52 -27.27 4.05
CA LEU A 49 12.83 -27.15 4.69
C LEU A 49 13.27 -28.42 5.45
N GLU A 50 12.33 -29.28 5.85
CA GLU A 50 12.61 -30.43 6.70
C GLU A 50 13.62 -31.39 6.06
N ILE A 51 13.58 -31.56 4.74
CA ILE A 51 14.53 -32.43 4.02
C ILE A 51 15.97 -31.96 4.24
N ALA A 52 16.24 -30.66 4.09
CA ALA A 52 17.57 -30.10 4.30
C ALA A 52 17.93 -30.06 5.79
N LEU A 53 16.98 -29.69 6.65
CA LEU A 53 17.20 -29.58 8.10
C LEU A 53 17.45 -30.92 8.78
N SER A 54 16.87 -32.02 8.26
CA SER A 54 17.07 -33.38 8.79
C SER A 54 18.50 -33.89 8.67
N ARG A 55 19.33 -33.26 7.82
CA ARG A 55 20.76 -33.55 7.71
C ARG A 55 21.55 -33.02 8.89
N PHE A 56 21.00 -32.08 9.65
CA PHE A 56 21.65 -31.53 10.84
C PHE A 56 21.21 -32.30 12.10
N PRO A 57 22.12 -32.50 13.08
CA PRO A 57 23.50 -32.00 13.10
C PRO A 57 24.46 -32.78 12.19
N ILE A 58 25.48 -32.09 11.65
CA ILE A 58 26.56 -32.66 10.85
C ILE A 58 27.86 -32.57 11.66
N GLU A 59 28.62 -33.66 11.70
CA GLU A 59 29.98 -33.66 12.23
C GLU A 59 30.99 -33.54 11.08
N GLN A 60 31.85 -32.52 11.13
CA GLN A 60 32.88 -32.28 10.12
C GLN A 60 34.11 -31.66 10.79
N ASP A 61 35.30 -32.20 10.52
CA ASP A 61 36.59 -31.68 11.00
C ASP A 61 36.64 -31.43 12.53
N GLY A 62 36.04 -32.33 13.32
CA GLY A 62 35.97 -32.19 14.78
C GLY A 62 34.99 -31.12 15.28
N ARG A 63 34.15 -30.57 14.39
CA ARG A 63 33.08 -29.61 14.70
C ARG A 63 31.72 -30.27 14.58
N THR A 64 30.81 -29.93 15.49
CA THR A 64 29.39 -30.27 15.38
C THR A 64 28.62 -29.03 14.91
N ILE A 65 28.03 -29.10 13.72
CA ILE A 65 27.25 -28.04 13.13
C ILE A 65 25.78 -28.42 13.21
N SER A 66 24.96 -27.59 13.84
CA SER A 66 23.52 -27.80 13.99
C SER A 66 22.72 -26.57 13.62
N THR A 67 21.44 -26.73 13.34
CA THR A 67 20.52 -25.63 13.09
C THR A 67 19.58 -25.42 14.27
N PHE A 68 19.16 -24.18 14.49
CA PHE A 68 18.12 -23.89 15.47
C PHE A 68 17.33 -22.63 15.11
N TRP A 69 16.06 -22.62 15.49
CA TRP A 69 15.14 -21.51 15.26
C TRP A 69 15.11 -20.55 16.44
N LYS A 70 14.96 -19.26 16.14
CA LYS A 70 14.74 -18.22 17.15
C LYS A 70 13.69 -17.23 16.66
N TRP A 71 12.78 -16.86 17.56
CA TRP A 71 11.89 -15.72 17.37
C TRP A 71 12.62 -14.42 17.71
N ARG A 72 12.55 -13.44 16.81
CA ARG A 72 13.09 -12.10 17.01
C ARG A 72 11.93 -11.12 17.11
N ALA A 73 11.53 -10.79 18.34
CA ALA A 73 10.54 -9.76 18.59
C ALA A 73 11.00 -8.41 18.02
N SER A 74 10.04 -7.61 17.57
CA SER A 74 10.24 -6.26 17.05
C SER A 74 9.24 -5.31 17.72
N ARG A 75 9.56 -4.01 17.77
CA ARG A 75 8.60 -2.98 18.22
C ARG A 75 7.81 -2.38 17.05
N LYS A 76 8.36 -2.47 15.83
CA LYS A 76 7.73 -1.95 14.60
C LYS A 76 6.93 -3.01 13.83
N SER A 77 7.00 -4.26 14.29
CA SER A 77 6.29 -5.42 13.78
C SER A 77 6.14 -6.43 14.92
N SER A 78 5.31 -7.46 14.78
CA SER A 78 5.16 -8.49 15.83
C SER A 78 6.40 -9.36 16.02
N GLY A 79 7.47 -9.17 15.22
CA GLY A 79 8.69 -9.98 15.22
C GLY A 79 8.79 -10.96 14.05
N SER A 80 9.88 -11.68 13.88
CA SER A 80 10.03 -12.66 12.80
C SER A 80 10.77 -13.91 13.24
N LEU A 81 10.47 -15.02 12.58
CA LEU A 81 11.21 -16.26 12.72
C LEU A 81 12.59 -16.10 12.05
N ARG A 82 13.64 -16.67 12.63
CA ARG A 82 15.00 -16.68 12.07
C ARG A 82 15.65 -18.03 12.31
N LEU A 83 16.36 -18.54 11.32
CA LEU A 83 17.16 -19.75 11.39
C LEU A 83 18.63 -19.40 11.64
N TYR A 84 19.29 -20.18 12.47
CA TYR A 84 20.70 -20.01 12.79
C TYR A 84 21.46 -21.32 12.62
N LEU A 85 22.69 -21.22 12.14
CA LEU A 85 23.71 -22.25 12.31
C LEU A 85 24.38 -22.05 13.67
N LYS A 86 24.44 -23.11 14.46
CA LYS A 86 25.29 -23.22 15.64
C LYS A 86 26.41 -24.18 15.31
N CYS A 87 27.63 -23.73 15.47
CA CYS A 87 28.79 -24.60 15.30
C CYS A 87 29.50 -24.70 16.65
N ASN A 88 29.78 -25.94 17.05
CA ASN A 88 30.51 -26.23 18.26
C ASN A 88 31.85 -26.88 17.88
N GLU A 89 32.95 -26.31 18.34
CA GLU A 89 34.29 -26.78 18.08
C GLU A 89 35.01 -26.97 19.42
N ARG A 90 35.78 -28.05 19.56
CA ARG A 90 36.65 -28.23 20.73
C ARG A 90 38.05 -27.70 20.39
N ILE A 91 38.41 -26.58 21.01
CA ILE A 91 39.73 -25.97 20.91
C ILE A 91 40.40 -26.09 22.28
N GLU A 92 41.56 -26.75 22.34
CA GLU A 92 42.34 -26.93 23.57
C GLU A 92 41.52 -27.53 24.73
N GLY A 93 40.62 -28.48 24.42
CA GLY A 93 39.75 -29.13 25.41
C GLY A 93 38.54 -28.31 25.87
N ARG A 94 38.37 -27.07 25.40
CA ARG A 94 37.19 -26.23 25.68
C ARG A 94 36.23 -26.21 24.49
N LEU A 95 34.93 -26.30 24.78
CA LEU A 95 33.89 -26.16 23.77
C LEU A 95 33.68 -24.68 23.44
N GLN A 96 34.02 -24.27 22.23
CA GLN A 96 33.65 -22.97 21.69
C GLN A 96 32.40 -23.11 20.82
N SER A 97 31.44 -22.20 21.00
CA SER A 97 30.19 -22.19 20.23
C SER A 97 30.03 -20.86 19.51
N TYR A 98 29.93 -20.90 18.19
CA TYR A 98 29.60 -19.74 17.36
C TYR A 98 28.23 -19.89 16.71
N ARG A 99 27.57 -18.76 16.45
CA ARG A 99 26.22 -18.70 15.88
C ARG A 99 26.20 -17.75 14.69
N LYS A 100 25.71 -18.20 13.55
CA LYS A 100 25.52 -17.38 12.35
C LYS A 100 24.07 -17.46 11.91
N ALA A 101 23.47 -16.31 11.57
CA ALA A 101 22.12 -16.30 11.01
C ALA A 101 22.17 -16.85 9.58
N ILE A 102 21.20 -17.68 9.22
CA ILE A 102 21.02 -18.07 7.83
C ILE A 102 19.99 -17.11 7.23
N LEU A 103 20.43 -16.34 6.23
CA LEU A 103 19.61 -15.41 5.47
C LEU A 103 19.73 -15.76 3.98
N PRO A 104 18.73 -15.42 3.15
CA PRO A 104 18.83 -15.62 1.70
C PRO A 104 20.02 -14.85 1.10
N ASP A 105 20.26 -13.63 1.59
CA ASP A 105 21.41 -12.79 1.25
C ASP A 105 22.54 -12.93 2.28
N ALA A 106 22.79 -14.15 2.78
CA ALA A 106 23.83 -14.37 3.78
C ALA A 106 25.22 -13.99 3.27
N GLU A 107 26.11 -13.70 4.23
CA GLU A 107 27.53 -13.49 3.94
C GLU A 107 28.12 -14.70 3.17
N PRO A 108 29.07 -14.49 2.24
CA PRO A 108 29.62 -15.55 1.40
C PRO A 108 30.14 -16.75 2.19
N ASP A 109 30.70 -16.51 3.37
CA ASP A 109 31.23 -17.53 4.26
C ASP A 109 30.15 -18.50 4.81
N VAL A 110 28.91 -18.04 4.99
CA VAL A 110 27.77 -18.88 5.37
C VAL A 110 27.32 -19.72 4.18
N ILE A 111 27.30 -19.14 2.98
CA ILE A 111 26.92 -19.84 1.75
C ILE A 111 27.97 -20.93 1.42
N ASP A 112 29.25 -20.60 1.54
CA ASP A 112 30.36 -21.53 1.32
C ASP A 112 30.31 -22.69 2.32
N LEU A 113 30.05 -22.39 3.60
CA LEU A 113 29.88 -23.41 4.64
C LEU A 113 28.66 -24.31 4.36
N LEU A 114 27.51 -23.74 3.99
CA LEU A 114 26.35 -24.55 3.63
C LEU A 114 26.60 -25.38 2.37
N THR A 115 27.34 -24.85 1.40
CA THR A 115 27.71 -25.54 0.16
C THR A 115 28.67 -26.70 0.43
N SER A 116 29.62 -26.55 1.36
CA SER A 116 30.50 -27.65 1.75
C SER A 116 29.75 -28.76 2.49
N LEU A 117 28.70 -28.41 3.25
CA LEU A 117 27.91 -29.35 4.05
C LEU A 117 26.83 -30.08 3.24
N LEU A 118 26.12 -29.38 2.36
CA LEU A 118 24.93 -29.90 1.66
C LEU A 118 25.18 -30.14 0.18
N GLY A 119 26.21 -29.52 -0.40
CA GLY A 119 26.44 -29.45 -1.83
C GLY A 119 25.67 -28.31 -2.50
N LYS A 120 26.26 -27.74 -3.55
CA LYS A 120 25.80 -26.50 -4.22
C LYS A 120 24.31 -26.48 -4.56
N ARG A 121 23.80 -27.55 -5.17
CA ARG A 121 22.39 -27.61 -5.61
C ARG A 121 21.42 -27.51 -4.43
N LEU A 122 21.64 -28.35 -3.40
CA LEU A 122 20.77 -28.39 -2.22
C LEU A 122 20.87 -27.09 -1.41
N THR A 123 22.04 -26.47 -1.36
CA THR A 123 22.20 -25.15 -0.72
C THR A 123 21.37 -24.08 -1.43
N THR A 124 21.38 -24.02 -2.75
CA THR A 124 20.54 -23.07 -3.50
C THR A 124 19.05 -23.30 -3.26
N GLU A 125 18.58 -24.56 -3.35
CA GLU A 125 17.18 -24.91 -3.08
C GLU A 125 16.77 -24.52 -1.65
N PHE A 126 17.58 -24.90 -0.66
CA PHE A 126 17.34 -24.60 0.75
C PHE A 126 17.28 -23.09 1.04
N LEU A 127 18.17 -22.29 0.45
CA LEU A 127 18.17 -20.83 0.66
C LEU A 127 16.95 -20.15 0.03
N ASN A 128 16.50 -20.64 -1.12
CA ASN A 128 15.26 -20.16 -1.75
C ASN A 128 14.05 -20.48 -0.86
N ASP A 129 13.89 -21.74 -0.44
CA ASP A 129 12.79 -22.17 0.43
C ASP A 129 12.81 -21.43 1.78
N LEU A 130 14.01 -21.17 2.32
CA LEU A 130 14.16 -20.41 3.55
C LEU A 130 13.75 -18.94 3.35
N GLY A 131 14.13 -18.34 2.22
CA GLY A 131 13.69 -16.98 1.86
C GLY A 131 12.17 -16.88 1.79
N ASP A 132 11.54 -17.84 1.15
CA ASP A 132 10.09 -17.95 1.06
C ASP A 132 9.41 -18.05 2.44
N LEU A 133 9.95 -18.86 3.36
CA LEU A 133 9.44 -18.96 4.73
C LEU A 133 9.66 -17.66 5.52
N LEU A 134 10.84 -17.03 5.39
CA LEU A 134 11.16 -15.81 6.12
C LEU A 134 10.30 -14.63 5.65
N HIS A 135 10.08 -14.47 4.34
CA HIS A 135 9.15 -13.49 3.80
C HIS A 135 7.72 -13.75 4.25
N PHE A 136 7.29 -15.01 4.29
CA PHE A 136 6.00 -15.37 4.85
C PHE A 136 5.90 -15.01 6.35
N SER A 137 6.94 -15.29 7.14
CA SER A 137 6.98 -14.92 8.56
C SER A 137 6.88 -13.41 8.78
N GLU A 138 7.57 -12.61 7.96
CA GLU A 138 7.49 -11.15 7.99
C GLU A 138 6.10 -10.65 7.59
N ARG A 139 5.46 -11.28 6.61
CA ARG A 139 4.09 -10.95 6.21
C ARG A 139 3.09 -11.22 7.33
N VAL A 140 3.15 -12.40 7.97
CA VAL A 140 2.26 -12.72 9.09
C VAL A 140 2.48 -11.77 10.27
N SER A 141 3.74 -11.40 10.53
CA SER A 141 4.08 -10.39 11.53
C SER A 141 3.46 -9.03 11.24
N ARG A 142 3.47 -8.62 9.97
CA ARG A 142 2.83 -7.38 9.51
C ARG A 142 1.32 -7.45 9.69
N TRP A 143 0.68 -8.55 9.31
CA TRP A 143 -0.76 -8.76 9.56
C TRP A 143 -1.11 -8.63 11.04
N ALA A 144 -0.39 -9.36 11.89
CA ALA A 144 -0.54 -9.31 13.34
C ALA A 144 -0.39 -7.87 13.87
N HIS A 145 0.62 -7.13 13.41
CA HIS A 145 0.85 -5.75 13.86
C HIS A 145 -0.25 -4.79 13.39
N THR A 146 -0.55 -4.79 12.09
CA THR A 146 -1.56 -3.90 11.47
C THR A 146 -2.96 -4.15 12.02
N LEU A 147 -3.29 -5.40 12.33
CA LEU A 147 -4.56 -5.76 12.96
C LEU A 147 -4.52 -5.56 14.49
N GLY A 148 -3.41 -5.17 15.10
CA GLY A 148 -3.30 -5.00 16.56
C GLY A 148 -3.50 -6.32 17.33
N MET A 149 -3.02 -7.42 16.77
CA MET A 149 -3.12 -8.79 17.28
C MET A 149 -1.71 -9.40 17.36
N PRO A 150 -0.88 -8.99 18.34
CA PRO A 150 0.52 -9.39 18.41
C PRO A 150 0.70 -10.91 18.48
N LEU A 151 1.82 -11.39 17.92
CA LEU A 151 2.16 -12.81 17.93
C LEU A 151 2.84 -13.16 19.27
N ASP A 152 2.06 -13.72 20.19
CA ASP A 152 2.58 -14.21 21.47
C ASP A 152 3.19 -15.61 21.29
N ILE A 153 4.52 -15.67 21.27
CA ILE A 153 5.30 -16.90 21.11
C ILE A 153 5.57 -17.54 22.48
N ASP A 154 4.68 -18.44 22.89
CA ASP A 154 4.79 -19.18 24.14
C ASP A 154 5.62 -20.47 23.96
N VAL A 155 6.93 -20.35 24.05
CA VAL A 155 7.83 -21.52 23.91
C VAL A 155 7.67 -22.52 25.06
N VAL A 156 7.24 -22.06 26.24
CA VAL A 156 7.08 -22.93 27.43
C VAL A 156 5.95 -23.94 27.19
N ARG A 157 4.83 -23.48 26.63
CA ARG A 157 3.68 -24.34 26.32
C ARG A 157 3.95 -25.34 25.20
N PHE A 158 4.67 -24.93 24.17
CA PHE A 158 4.81 -25.72 22.92
C PHE A 158 6.13 -26.48 22.79
N GLY A 159 7.08 -26.29 23.71
CA GLY A 159 8.38 -26.99 23.74
C GLY A 159 9.37 -26.59 22.63
N SER A 160 8.90 -26.03 21.51
CA SER A 160 9.73 -25.53 20.43
C SER A 160 9.25 -24.17 19.91
N VAL A 161 10.19 -23.36 19.41
CA VAL A 161 9.87 -22.05 18.80
C VAL A 161 9.00 -22.22 17.54
N ILE A 162 9.22 -23.27 16.76
CA ILE A 162 8.43 -23.53 15.54
C ILE A 162 6.99 -23.83 15.89
N SER A 163 6.76 -24.76 16.82
CA SER A 163 5.43 -25.16 17.26
C SER A 163 4.69 -23.99 17.91
N ALA A 164 5.38 -23.19 18.73
CA ALA A 164 4.82 -21.98 19.31
C ALA A 164 4.44 -20.94 18.24
N TRP A 165 5.28 -20.78 17.20
CA TRP A 165 5.02 -19.87 16.08
C TRP A 165 3.83 -20.34 15.24
N VAL A 166 3.78 -21.60 14.81
CA VAL A 166 2.63 -22.17 14.07
C VAL A 166 1.34 -22.03 14.88
N GLY A 167 1.38 -22.36 16.18
CA GLY A 167 0.21 -22.19 17.05
C GLY A 167 -0.21 -20.72 17.23
N ALA A 168 0.71 -19.76 17.18
CA ALA A 168 0.38 -18.34 17.17
C ALA A 168 -0.27 -17.91 15.86
N ILE A 169 0.20 -18.43 14.72
CA ILE A 169 -0.41 -18.18 13.41
C ILE A 169 -1.82 -18.80 13.35
N GLU A 170 -2.02 -19.99 13.92
CA GLU A 170 -3.34 -20.63 13.99
C GLU A 170 -4.33 -19.78 14.80
N ARG A 171 -3.92 -19.28 15.96
CA ARG A 171 -4.74 -18.33 16.75
C ARG A 171 -5.06 -17.06 15.97
N LEU A 172 -4.07 -16.52 15.25
CA LEU A 172 -4.29 -15.37 14.37
C LEU A 172 -5.29 -15.73 13.26
N GLY A 173 -5.12 -16.86 12.58
CA GLY A 173 -6.01 -17.35 11.53
C GLY A 173 -7.44 -17.64 11.99
N GLY A 174 -7.64 -17.94 13.29
CA GLY A 174 -8.97 -18.11 13.87
C GLY A 174 -9.69 -16.80 14.22
N SER A 175 -8.99 -15.69 14.38
CA SER A 175 -9.55 -14.44 14.92
C SER A 175 -9.39 -13.21 14.02
N ALA A 176 -8.26 -13.11 13.31
CA ALA A 176 -7.98 -12.05 12.35
C ALA A 176 -8.99 -11.98 11.19
N PRO A 177 -9.50 -13.08 10.61
CA PRO A 177 -10.47 -13.00 9.52
C PRO A 177 -11.75 -12.25 9.90
N MET A 178 -12.29 -12.49 11.11
CA MET A 178 -13.51 -11.78 11.58
C MET A 178 -13.26 -10.28 11.74
N LYS A 179 -12.09 -9.91 12.28
CA LYS A 179 -11.69 -8.50 12.40
C LYS A 179 -11.51 -7.86 11.02
N LEU A 180 -10.90 -8.59 10.09
CA LEU A 180 -10.70 -8.12 8.73
C LEU A 180 -12.02 -7.96 7.98
N GLU A 181 -12.96 -8.90 8.10
CA GLU A 181 -14.33 -8.79 7.54
C GLU A 181 -15.04 -7.54 8.05
N THR A 182 -14.92 -7.24 9.35
CA THR A 182 -15.50 -6.02 9.94
C THR A 182 -14.90 -4.76 9.33
N LEU A 183 -13.57 -4.73 9.13
CA LEU A 183 -12.88 -3.61 8.50
C LEU A 183 -13.24 -3.47 7.02
N ILE A 184 -13.38 -4.59 6.29
CA ILE A 184 -13.82 -4.60 4.89
C ILE A 184 -15.23 -4.03 4.79
N GLY A 185 -16.18 -4.51 5.60
CA GLY A 185 -17.55 -3.99 5.61
C GLY A 185 -17.60 -2.50 5.94
N ARG A 186 -16.76 -2.03 6.88
CA ARG A 186 -16.65 -0.59 7.18
C ARG A 186 -16.10 0.20 5.98
N PHE A 187 -15.10 -0.32 5.28
CA PHE A 187 -14.53 0.33 4.11
C PHE A 187 -15.51 0.37 2.94
N GLU A 188 -16.25 -0.70 2.68
CA GLU A 188 -17.28 -0.73 1.64
C GLU A 188 -18.42 0.26 1.93
N LEU A 189 -18.81 0.41 3.21
CA LEU A 189 -19.78 1.42 3.62
C LEU A 189 -19.26 2.84 3.36
N VAL A 190 -18.06 3.17 3.84
CA VAL A 190 -17.45 4.50 3.67
C VAL A 190 -17.18 4.80 2.19
N ASP A 191 -16.76 3.81 1.40
CA ASP A 191 -16.58 3.93 -0.04
C ASP A 191 -17.92 4.23 -0.73
N SER A 192 -19.01 3.58 -0.32
CA SER A 192 -20.36 3.84 -0.85
C SER A 192 -20.85 5.25 -0.50
N GLU A 193 -20.71 5.69 0.75
CA GLU A 193 -21.03 7.06 1.17
C GLU A 193 -20.23 8.10 0.38
N LEU A 194 -18.92 7.84 0.18
CA LEU A 194 -18.06 8.69 -0.62
C LEU A 194 -18.54 8.74 -2.08
N GLN A 195 -18.89 7.60 -2.68
CA GLN A 195 -19.45 7.59 -4.04
C GLN A 195 -20.73 8.39 -4.16
N GLU A 196 -21.64 8.27 -3.19
CA GLU A 196 -22.88 9.06 -3.17
C GLU A 196 -22.58 10.56 -3.13
N ALA A 197 -21.65 10.99 -2.28
CA ALA A 197 -21.21 12.39 -2.22
C ALA A 197 -20.57 12.87 -3.53
N LEU A 198 -19.77 12.05 -4.20
CA LEU A 198 -19.18 12.36 -5.51
C LEU A 198 -20.26 12.46 -6.61
N ILE A 199 -21.24 11.55 -6.58
CA ILE A 199 -22.37 11.57 -7.49
C ILE A 199 -23.17 12.85 -7.29
N GLU A 200 -23.53 13.20 -6.06
CA GLU A 200 -24.29 14.41 -5.74
C GLU A 200 -23.54 15.67 -6.19
N PHE A 201 -22.23 15.74 -5.92
CA PHE A 201 -21.37 16.82 -6.36
C PHE A 201 -21.39 16.99 -7.88
N ASN A 202 -21.25 15.90 -8.63
CA ASN A 202 -21.22 15.94 -10.10
C ASN A 202 -22.61 16.19 -10.72
N GLN A 203 -23.69 15.71 -10.10
CA GLN A 203 -25.06 15.94 -10.55
C GLN A 203 -25.47 17.39 -10.38
N ALA A 204 -25.12 18.02 -9.26
CA ALA A 204 -25.35 19.44 -9.00
C ALA A 204 -24.64 20.38 -10.00
N ARG A 205 -23.81 19.83 -10.91
CA ARG A 205 -23.02 20.55 -11.91
C ARG A 205 -23.39 20.17 -13.35
N GLN A 206 -24.51 19.49 -13.54
CA GLN A 206 -25.05 19.27 -14.89
C GLN A 206 -25.70 20.54 -15.45
N PRO A 207 -25.58 20.78 -16.77
CA PRO A 207 -24.74 20.06 -17.72
C PRO A 207 -23.26 20.44 -17.56
N VAL A 208 -22.35 19.46 -17.72
CA VAL A 208 -20.90 19.73 -17.69
C VAL A 208 -20.48 20.58 -18.89
N ARG A 209 -19.72 21.65 -18.64
CA ARG A 209 -19.22 22.61 -19.63
C ARG A 209 -17.74 22.91 -19.40
N TYR A 210 -17.15 23.71 -20.31
CA TYR A 210 -15.83 24.30 -20.08
C TYR A 210 -15.80 25.06 -18.74
N ARG A 211 -14.73 24.86 -17.96
CA ARG A 211 -14.55 25.36 -16.58
C ARG A 211 -15.52 24.83 -15.52
N SER A 212 -16.37 23.86 -15.83
CA SER A 212 -17.05 23.10 -14.77
C SER A 212 -16.02 22.40 -13.89
N ILE A 213 -16.32 22.33 -12.59
CA ILE A 213 -15.55 21.55 -11.63
C ILE A 213 -16.28 20.22 -11.45
N ILE A 214 -15.55 19.12 -11.58
CA ILE A 214 -16.02 17.76 -11.31
C ILE A 214 -15.15 17.13 -10.23
N CYS A 215 -15.64 16.11 -9.55
CA CYS A 215 -14.85 15.30 -8.63
C CYS A 215 -14.97 13.84 -9.03
N ARG A 216 -13.83 13.18 -9.28
CA ARG A 216 -13.80 11.77 -9.65
C ARG A 216 -12.53 11.12 -9.15
N GLN A 217 -12.54 9.81 -9.05
CA GLN A 217 -11.34 9.04 -8.76
C GLN A 217 -10.60 8.76 -10.06
N ASP A 218 -9.30 8.52 -9.98
CA ASP A 218 -8.54 7.97 -11.10
C ASP A 218 -8.45 6.44 -10.94
N VAL A 219 -8.59 5.72 -12.05
CA VAL A 219 -8.54 4.25 -12.09
C VAL A 219 -7.19 3.82 -12.64
N ASP A 220 -6.35 3.22 -11.79
CA ASP A 220 -5.11 2.58 -12.19
C ASP A 220 -5.35 1.06 -12.28
N GLN A 221 -4.92 0.43 -13.37
CA GLN A 221 -5.08 -1.01 -13.55
C GLN A 221 -4.14 -1.84 -12.66
N SER A 222 -3.05 -1.24 -12.16
CA SER A 222 -2.10 -1.90 -11.28
C SER A 222 -2.47 -1.84 -9.79
N ASP A 223 -3.42 -0.96 -9.43
CA ASP A 223 -3.79 -0.74 -8.03
C ASP A 223 -4.80 -1.81 -7.53
N PRO A 224 -4.38 -2.72 -6.63
CA PRO A 224 -5.25 -3.79 -6.14
C PRO A 224 -6.39 -3.26 -5.26
N LEU A 225 -6.26 -2.06 -4.70
CA LEU A 225 -7.28 -1.43 -3.86
C LEU A 225 -8.01 -0.30 -4.59
N GLY A 226 -7.81 -0.16 -5.90
CA GLY A 226 -8.41 0.90 -6.69
C GLY A 226 -9.95 0.92 -6.56
N PRO A 227 -10.59 2.04 -6.86
CA PRO A 227 -10.01 3.25 -7.45
C PRO A 227 -9.24 4.13 -6.43
N SER A 228 -8.45 5.08 -6.95
CA SER A 228 -7.63 6.00 -6.13
C SER A 228 -8.49 7.01 -5.36
N GLN A 229 -7.86 7.88 -4.57
CA GLN A 229 -8.59 8.93 -3.85
C GLN A 229 -9.34 9.86 -4.82
N PRO A 230 -10.49 10.43 -4.45
CA PRO A 230 -11.20 11.37 -5.31
C PRO A 230 -10.40 12.67 -5.49
N ILE A 231 -10.36 13.17 -6.73
CA ILE A 231 -9.65 14.39 -7.10
C ILE A 231 -10.64 15.36 -7.74
N PHE A 232 -10.64 16.60 -7.26
CA PHE A 232 -11.35 17.69 -7.93
C PHE A 232 -10.59 18.14 -9.17
N ARG A 233 -11.31 18.28 -10.28
CA ARG A 233 -10.74 18.61 -11.59
C ARG A 233 -11.57 19.67 -12.29
N VAL A 234 -10.90 20.55 -13.04
CA VAL A 234 -11.53 21.55 -13.89
C VAL A 234 -11.57 21.05 -15.32
N VAL A 235 -12.71 21.17 -15.98
CA VAL A 235 -12.87 20.82 -17.40
C VAL A 235 -12.16 21.86 -18.27
N ARG A 236 -11.12 21.44 -18.98
CA ARG A 236 -10.30 22.28 -19.86
C ARG A 236 -10.71 22.18 -21.32
N ILE A 237 -11.11 21.01 -21.78
CA ILE A 237 -11.60 20.79 -23.14
C ILE A 237 -12.89 19.99 -23.04
N PHE A 238 -13.90 20.41 -23.80
CA PHE A 238 -15.18 19.73 -23.89
C PHE A 238 -15.60 19.66 -25.37
N ASN A 239 -15.64 18.45 -25.93
CA ASN A 239 -16.19 18.20 -27.24
C ASN A 239 -17.69 17.93 -27.10
N ARG A 240 -18.52 18.84 -27.62
CA ARG A 240 -19.97 18.77 -27.49
C ARG A 240 -20.60 17.65 -28.32
N VAL A 241 -19.95 17.23 -29.41
CA VAL A 241 -20.43 16.18 -30.32
C VAL A 241 -20.12 14.79 -29.75
N THR A 242 -18.89 14.59 -29.28
CA THR A 242 -18.46 13.28 -28.77
C THR A 242 -18.63 13.12 -27.25
N GLY A 243 -18.95 14.20 -26.54
CA GLY A 243 -18.99 14.25 -25.07
C GLY A 243 -17.61 14.11 -24.41
N ALA A 244 -16.54 14.01 -25.21
CA ALA A 244 -15.18 13.80 -24.74
C ALA A 244 -14.65 15.03 -23.99
N ARG A 245 -13.91 14.79 -22.91
CA ARG A 245 -13.46 15.84 -22.00
C ARG A 245 -12.02 15.63 -21.63
N LYS A 246 -11.27 16.73 -21.56
CA LYS A 246 -9.99 16.74 -20.85
C LYS A 246 -10.15 17.58 -19.59
N THR A 247 -9.75 17.01 -18.47
CA THR A 247 -9.86 17.62 -17.16
C THR A 247 -8.49 17.72 -16.52
N GLU A 248 -8.26 18.81 -15.80
CA GLU A 248 -6.99 19.09 -15.12
C GLU A 248 -7.27 19.10 -13.61
N PRO A 249 -6.46 18.43 -12.77
CA PRO A 249 -6.54 18.54 -11.31
C PRO A 249 -6.52 19.99 -10.84
N ILE A 250 -7.24 20.29 -9.75
CA ILE A 250 -7.32 21.65 -9.21
C ILE A 250 -5.95 22.21 -8.83
N GLU A 251 -5.06 21.38 -8.29
CA GLU A 251 -3.71 21.82 -7.96
C GLU A 251 -2.97 22.34 -9.20
N GLU A 252 -3.00 21.59 -10.30
CA GLU A 252 -2.40 21.98 -11.58
C GLU A 252 -3.10 23.22 -12.16
N PHE A 253 -4.43 23.27 -12.08
CA PHE A 253 -5.21 24.42 -12.52
C PHE A 253 -4.79 25.71 -11.77
N LYS A 254 -4.61 25.64 -10.45
CA LYS A 254 -4.11 26.75 -9.63
C LYS A 254 -2.68 27.14 -9.98
N ARG A 255 -1.79 26.18 -10.24
CA ARG A 255 -0.42 26.46 -10.72
C ARG A 255 -0.46 27.21 -12.06
N SER A 256 -1.33 26.79 -12.96
CA SER A 256 -1.56 27.44 -14.25
C SER A 256 -2.14 28.85 -14.10
N MET A 257 -3.09 29.06 -13.18
CA MET A 257 -3.62 30.40 -12.84
C MET A 257 -2.52 31.32 -12.31
N LEU A 258 -1.72 30.85 -11.35
CA LEU A 258 -0.63 31.63 -10.76
C LEU A 258 0.40 32.02 -11.83
N ARG A 259 0.77 31.09 -12.71
CA ARG A 259 1.67 31.38 -13.84
C ARG A 259 1.11 32.45 -14.77
N ALA A 260 -0.18 32.37 -15.10
CA ALA A 260 -0.83 33.35 -15.98
C ALA A 260 -0.88 34.75 -15.33
N GLU A 261 -1.21 34.81 -14.03
CA GLU A 261 -1.23 36.05 -13.26
C GLU A 261 0.17 36.68 -13.17
N MET A 262 1.20 35.90 -12.83
CA MET A 262 2.59 36.38 -12.79
C MET A 262 3.07 36.87 -14.15
N LYS A 263 2.74 36.13 -15.22
CA LYS A 263 3.07 36.55 -16.58
C LYS A 263 2.44 37.91 -16.92
N ALA A 264 1.18 38.12 -16.55
CA ALA A 264 0.49 39.37 -16.80
C ALA A 264 1.06 40.54 -15.98
N ASN A 265 1.40 40.31 -14.70
CA ASN A 265 1.99 41.32 -13.83
C ASN A 265 3.40 41.70 -14.31
N LEU A 266 4.25 40.72 -14.59
CA LEU A 266 5.59 40.96 -15.14
C LEU A 266 5.54 41.66 -16.51
N ALA A 267 4.56 41.32 -17.35
CA ALA A 267 4.40 42.00 -18.64
C ALA A 267 4.11 43.49 -18.48
N LYS A 268 3.32 43.87 -17.46
CA LYS A 268 3.04 45.27 -17.12
C LYS A 268 4.27 45.97 -16.54
N GLU A 269 4.99 45.30 -15.65
CA GLU A 269 6.20 45.85 -15.01
C GLU A 269 7.36 46.06 -15.99
N LEU A 270 7.56 45.11 -16.90
CA LEU A 270 8.67 45.13 -17.87
C LEU A 270 8.35 45.90 -19.16
N GLY A 271 7.08 46.24 -19.41
CA GLY A 271 6.62 46.84 -20.67
C GLY A 271 6.79 45.92 -21.90
N ARG A 272 7.09 44.63 -21.70
CA ARG A 272 7.25 43.61 -22.74
C ARG A 272 6.76 42.25 -22.27
N ASN A 273 6.58 41.31 -23.18
CA ASN A 273 6.28 39.93 -22.79
C ASN A 273 7.47 39.31 -22.01
N PRO A 274 7.24 38.75 -20.80
CA PRO A 274 8.29 38.10 -20.04
C PRO A 274 8.60 36.72 -20.62
N THR A 275 9.86 36.32 -20.50
CA THR A 275 10.35 35.01 -20.89
C THR A 275 9.90 33.94 -19.88
N PRO A 276 9.84 32.65 -20.28
CA PRO A 276 9.48 31.57 -19.36
C PRO A 276 10.37 31.49 -18.11
N GLY A 277 11.67 31.79 -18.27
CA GLY A 277 12.64 31.82 -17.16
C GLY A 277 12.33 32.92 -16.15
N GLU A 278 12.02 34.13 -16.61
CA GLU A 278 11.64 35.27 -15.75
C GLU A 278 10.38 34.99 -14.94
N VAL A 279 9.38 34.33 -15.55
CA VAL A 279 8.15 33.93 -14.86
C VAL A 279 8.43 32.85 -13.81
N ALA A 280 9.26 31.86 -14.12
CA ALA A 280 9.62 30.80 -13.18
C ALA A 280 10.42 31.34 -11.99
N GLU A 281 11.35 32.25 -12.23
CA GLU A 281 12.14 32.90 -11.18
C GLU A 281 11.26 33.77 -10.27
N ALA A 282 10.35 34.57 -10.84
CA ALA A 282 9.42 35.37 -10.06
C ALA A 282 8.49 34.51 -9.18
N ILE A 283 8.01 33.38 -9.70
CA ILE A 283 7.24 32.41 -8.90
C ILE A 283 8.10 31.82 -7.78
N GLY A 284 9.35 31.43 -8.08
CA GLY A 284 10.28 30.86 -7.09
C GLY A 284 10.66 31.84 -5.97
N ARG A 285 10.73 33.14 -6.28
CA ARG A 285 10.95 34.20 -5.28
C ARG A 285 9.76 34.37 -4.33
N GLN A 286 8.56 34.02 -4.76
CA GLN A 286 7.42 33.99 -3.86
C GLN A 286 7.49 32.73 -2.97
N LYS A 287 7.77 32.94 -1.67
CA LYS A 287 7.66 31.89 -0.63
C LYS A 287 6.19 31.49 -0.37
N ARG A 288 5.44 31.15 -1.42
CA ARG A 288 4.06 30.68 -1.32
C ARG A 288 4.05 29.18 -1.07
N ARG A 289 3.09 28.74 -0.26
CA ARG A 289 2.82 27.31 -0.09
C ARG A 289 2.38 26.72 -1.43
N PRO A 290 2.77 25.47 -1.74
CA PRO A 290 2.30 24.80 -2.95
C PRO A 290 0.76 24.74 -2.96
N PRO A 291 0.12 24.85 -4.13
CA PRO A 291 -1.34 24.84 -4.22
C PRO A 291 -1.91 23.52 -3.71
N THR A 292 -2.98 23.57 -2.91
CA THR A 292 -3.67 22.38 -2.42
C THR A 292 -4.68 21.85 -3.46
N GLN A 293 -5.09 20.59 -3.30
CA GLN A 293 -6.11 19.94 -4.13
C GLN A 293 -7.55 20.48 -3.94
N TRP A 294 -7.77 21.29 -2.90
CA TRP A 294 -9.09 21.80 -2.53
C TRP A 294 -9.56 22.98 -3.39
N ILE A 295 -10.84 23.07 -3.71
CA ILE A 295 -11.44 24.23 -4.37
C ILE A 295 -11.31 25.47 -3.46
N THR A 296 -10.85 26.58 -4.02
CA THR A 296 -10.79 27.90 -3.36
C THR A 296 -11.77 28.86 -4.00
N SER A 297 -12.07 29.98 -3.31
CA SER A 297 -12.85 31.09 -3.87
C SER A 297 -12.29 31.60 -5.20
N ASP A 298 -10.96 31.65 -5.34
CA ASP A 298 -10.31 32.14 -6.54
C ASP A 298 -10.56 31.21 -7.74
N VAL A 299 -10.51 29.90 -7.50
CA VAL A 299 -10.86 28.89 -8.53
C VAL A 299 -12.32 29.03 -8.91
N ILE A 300 -13.23 29.19 -7.95
CA ILE A 300 -14.67 29.36 -8.21
C ILE A 300 -14.93 30.61 -9.04
N SER A 301 -14.31 31.73 -8.69
CA SER A 301 -14.40 33.00 -9.42
C SER A 301 -13.85 32.87 -10.83
N HIS A 302 -12.67 32.25 -11.00
CA HIS A 302 -12.05 32.05 -12.31
C HIS A 302 -12.86 31.08 -13.21
N CYS A 303 -13.61 30.16 -12.60
CA CYS A 303 -14.54 29.29 -13.30
C CYS A 303 -15.92 29.91 -13.54
N TYR A 304 -16.16 31.15 -13.11
CA TYR A 304 -17.46 31.84 -13.20
C TYR A 304 -18.59 31.12 -12.44
N LEU A 305 -18.26 30.46 -11.33
CA LEU A 305 -19.18 29.66 -10.53
C LEU A 305 -19.61 30.37 -9.22
N GLY A 306 -19.49 31.69 -9.15
CA GLY A 306 -19.75 32.48 -7.93
C GLY A 306 -21.13 32.23 -7.30
N LYS A 307 -22.19 32.13 -8.12
CA LYS A 307 -23.55 31.80 -7.66
C LYS A 307 -23.67 30.43 -6.97
N HIS A 308 -22.73 29.53 -7.23
CA HIS A 308 -22.68 28.18 -6.68
C HIS A 308 -21.65 28.01 -5.56
N SER A 309 -20.92 29.07 -5.18
CA SER A 309 -19.79 28.99 -4.25
C SER A 309 -20.15 28.28 -2.94
N GLY A 310 -21.25 28.67 -2.30
CA GLY A 310 -21.69 28.07 -1.04
C GLY A 310 -22.00 26.57 -1.16
N SER A 311 -22.66 26.16 -2.25
CA SER A 311 -22.96 24.74 -2.52
C SER A 311 -21.68 23.93 -2.81
N ILE A 312 -20.76 24.48 -3.62
CA ILE A 312 -19.49 23.84 -3.94
C ILE A 312 -18.67 23.58 -2.68
N LEU A 313 -18.48 24.61 -1.86
CA LEU A 313 -17.68 24.52 -0.64
C LEU A 313 -18.34 23.61 0.41
N ARG A 314 -19.68 23.57 0.47
CA ARG A 314 -20.42 22.66 1.35
C ARG A 314 -20.20 21.20 0.94
N GLN A 315 -20.43 20.87 -0.34
CA GLN A 315 -20.25 19.50 -0.84
C GLN A 315 -18.78 19.04 -0.77
N GLN A 316 -17.83 19.95 -0.99
CA GLN A 316 -16.41 19.65 -0.77
C GLN A 316 -16.13 19.22 0.67
N LYS A 317 -16.73 19.89 1.67
CA LYS A 317 -16.57 19.49 3.07
C LYS A 317 -17.17 18.11 3.35
N THR A 318 -18.32 17.80 2.76
CA THR A 318 -18.92 16.45 2.86
C THR A 318 -17.97 15.39 2.29
N ILE A 319 -17.44 15.61 1.08
CA ILE A 319 -16.47 14.70 0.45
C ILE A 319 -15.22 14.56 1.33
N ALA A 320 -14.69 15.67 1.85
CA ALA A 320 -13.51 15.65 2.70
C ALA A 320 -13.70 14.82 3.99
N ALA A 321 -14.88 14.95 4.62
CA ALA A 321 -15.19 14.22 5.85
C ALA A 321 -15.19 12.69 5.62
N SER A 322 -15.79 12.21 4.54
CA SER A 322 -15.77 10.77 4.18
C SER A 322 -14.38 10.31 3.71
N MET A 323 -13.61 11.20 3.09
CA MET A 323 -12.29 10.88 2.53
C MET A 323 -11.24 10.60 3.61
N ASP A 324 -11.29 11.26 4.77
CA ASP A 324 -10.32 11.04 5.84
C ASP A 324 -10.37 9.59 6.36
N GLU A 325 -11.57 9.07 6.64
CA GLU A 325 -11.74 7.68 7.06
C GLU A 325 -11.43 6.70 5.93
N TRP A 326 -11.86 7.01 4.70
CA TRP A 326 -11.55 6.19 3.54
C TRP A 326 -10.04 6.03 3.34
N LEU A 327 -9.27 7.11 3.46
CA LEU A 327 -7.80 7.11 3.36
C LEU A 327 -7.15 6.31 4.49
N ALA A 328 -7.66 6.43 5.72
CA ALA A 328 -7.16 5.67 6.86
C ALA A 328 -7.36 4.16 6.67
N LEU A 329 -8.57 3.74 6.28
CA LEU A 329 -8.89 2.34 6.01
C LEU A 329 -8.12 1.80 4.81
N ARG A 330 -8.01 2.59 3.73
CA ARG A 330 -7.18 2.24 2.57
C ARG A 330 -5.72 2.03 2.97
N GLY A 331 -5.15 2.94 3.77
CA GLY A 331 -3.78 2.83 4.27
C GLY A 331 -3.58 1.57 5.13
N LEU A 332 -4.59 1.20 5.93
CA LEU A 332 -4.60 -0.06 6.67
C LEU A 332 -4.54 -1.26 5.72
N PHE A 333 -5.38 -1.32 4.69
CA PHE A 333 -5.34 -2.44 3.73
C PHE A 333 -4.05 -2.47 2.90
N GLN A 334 -3.51 -1.32 2.53
CA GLN A 334 -2.20 -1.24 1.87
C GLN A 334 -1.09 -1.83 2.75
N ALA A 335 -1.17 -1.65 4.07
CA ALA A 335 -0.23 -2.25 5.01
C ALA A 335 -0.46 -3.75 5.24
N LEU A 336 -1.58 -4.32 4.79
CA LEU A 336 -1.85 -5.78 4.88
C LEU A 336 -1.43 -6.54 3.62
N LEU A 337 -1.30 -5.86 2.47
CA LEU A 337 -0.83 -6.43 1.22
C LEU A 337 0.71 -6.51 1.18
#